data_AF-A0A7C4NRH3-F1
#
_entry.id   AF-A0A7C4NRH3-F1
#
_cell.length_a   1.000
_cell.length_b   1.000
_cell.length_c   1.000
_cell.angle_alpha   90.00
_cell.angle_beta   90.00
_cell.angle_gamma   90.00
#
_symmetry.space_group_name_H-M   'P 1'
#
loop_
_entity.id
_entity.type
_entity.pdbx_description
1 polymer ?
#
loop_
_entity_poly.entity_id
_entity_poly.type
_entity_poly.pdbx_seq_one_letter_code
_entity_poly.pdbx_strand_id
1 'polypeptide(L)'
;EGLSGLRVGAYYGCTLLRPKEVAVDHPERPKILEEVLAALGAEPVFFPERVECCGAYLTVTKPEAVRLRVSSILLSAAQAGAELLVTACPLCHFNLTERRPLGAPKLPVVYLGEALAWALGVKSMPEAIAKVVGVRG
;
A
#
# COMPACT_ATOMS: atom_id res chain seq x y z
N GLU A 1 -17.83 1.03 9.84
CA GLU A 1 -17.25 -0.30 10.10
C GLU A 1 -16.51 -0.74 8.85
N GLY A 2 -15.40 -1.47 8.96
CA GLY A 2 -14.45 -1.66 7.85
C GLY A 2 -13.50 -0.47 7.69
N LEU A 3 -13.07 -0.15 6.47
CA LEU A 3 -12.10 0.94 6.21
C LEU A 3 -12.69 2.37 6.34
N SER A 4 -13.92 2.51 6.84
CA SER A 4 -14.67 3.78 6.85
C SER A 4 -13.87 4.96 7.40
N GLY A 5 -13.72 6.00 6.57
CA GLY A 5 -13.08 7.27 6.94
C GLY A 5 -11.57 7.17 7.20
N LEU A 6 -10.91 6.07 6.83
CA LEU A 6 -9.45 5.97 6.82
C LEU A 6 -8.89 6.56 5.54
N ARG A 7 -7.87 7.41 5.64
CA ARG A 7 -7.13 7.91 4.48
C ARG A 7 -6.14 6.85 4.01
N VAL A 8 -6.43 6.17 2.91
CA VAL A 8 -5.67 4.99 2.45
C VAL A 8 -4.95 5.28 1.15
N GLY A 9 -3.64 5.10 1.12
CA GLY A 9 -2.88 5.14 -0.12
C GLY A 9 -3.00 3.82 -0.89
N ALA A 10 -3.48 3.89 -2.13
CA ALA A 10 -3.55 2.75 -3.04
C ALA A 10 -2.19 2.51 -3.70
N TYR A 11 -1.40 1.55 -3.20
CA TYR A 11 -0.09 1.22 -3.79
C TYR A 11 -0.21 0.08 -4.80
N TYR A 12 -0.16 0.44 -6.08
CA TYR A 12 -0.31 -0.50 -7.20
C TYR A 12 0.93 -1.36 -7.42
N GLY A 13 2.11 -0.78 -7.21
CA GLY A 13 3.35 -1.36 -7.70
C GLY A 13 3.37 -1.48 -9.23
N CYS A 14 4.30 -2.26 -9.76
CA CYS A 14 4.52 -2.37 -11.19
C CYS A 14 3.65 -3.43 -11.88
N THR A 15 3.44 -4.58 -11.25
CA THR A 15 2.92 -5.78 -11.92
C THR A 15 1.42 -5.72 -12.25
N LEU A 16 0.64 -4.88 -11.55
CA LEU A 16 -0.77 -4.67 -11.88
C LEU A 16 -0.96 -3.81 -13.15
N LEU A 17 0.05 -3.01 -13.47
CA LEU A 17 -0.04 -1.91 -14.43
C LEU A 17 0.84 -2.13 -15.66
N ARG A 18 1.72 -3.14 -15.62
CA ARG A 18 2.74 -3.39 -16.64
C ARG A 18 2.95 -4.91 -16.82
N PRO A 19 3.14 -5.41 -18.06
CA PRO A 19 3.22 -4.63 -19.30
C PRO A 19 1.83 -4.18 -19.80
N LYS A 20 1.78 -3.14 -20.64
CA LYS A 20 0.54 -2.41 -20.99
C LYS A 20 -0.51 -3.30 -21.64
N GLU A 21 -0.08 -4.31 -22.37
CA GLU A 21 -0.91 -5.22 -23.17
C GLU A 21 -1.84 -6.08 -22.30
N VAL A 22 -1.47 -6.29 -21.03
CA VAL A 22 -2.22 -7.12 -20.06
C VAL A 22 -2.44 -6.39 -18.73
N ALA A 23 -2.25 -5.07 -18.72
CA ALA A 23 -2.44 -4.26 -17.53
C ALA A 23 -3.91 -4.25 -17.11
N VAL A 24 -4.17 -4.29 -15.80
CA VAL A 24 -5.52 -4.26 -15.23
C VAL A 24 -6.15 -2.87 -15.38
N ASP A 25 -5.31 -1.83 -15.48
CA ASP A 25 -5.72 -0.42 -15.57
C ASP A 25 -4.63 0.40 -16.28
N HIS A 26 -4.87 1.71 -16.47
CA HIS A 26 -3.95 2.62 -17.14
C HIS A 26 -2.59 2.68 -16.41
N PRO A 27 -1.45 2.45 -17.10
CA PRO A 27 -0.14 2.27 -16.46
C PRO A 27 0.32 3.42 -15.55
N GLU A 28 -0.02 4.66 -15.93
CA GLU A 28 0.42 5.88 -15.22
C GLU A 28 -0.71 6.60 -14.47
N ARG A 29 -1.96 6.19 -14.72
CA ARG A 29 -3.15 6.88 -14.19
C ARG A 29 -4.23 5.89 -13.77
N PRO A 30 -3.88 4.83 -13.02
CA PRO A 30 -4.87 3.86 -12.60
C PRO A 30 -5.78 4.44 -11.53
N LYS A 31 -6.97 3.84 -11.40
CA LYS A 31 -8.02 4.19 -10.45
C LYS A 31 -8.67 2.97 -9.79
N ILE A 32 -8.57 1.77 -10.37
CA ILE A 32 -9.31 0.60 -9.91
C ILE A 32 -9.08 0.26 -8.43
N LEU A 33 -7.85 0.41 -7.91
CA LEU A 33 -7.57 0.14 -6.50
C LEU A 33 -8.13 1.23 -5.58
N GLU A 34 -8.07 2.51 -5.99
CA GLU A 34 -8.75 3.59 -5.27
C GLU A 34 -10.27 3.38 -5.26
N GLU A 35 -10.86 2.96 -6.38
CA GLU A 35 -12.30 2.68 -6.50
C GLU A 35 -12.72 1.51 -5.60
N VAL A 36 -11.94 0.42 -5.56
CA VAL A 36 -12.17 -0.69 -4.63
C VAL A 36 -12.10 -0.19 -3.18
N LEU A 37 -11.07 0.57 -2.80
CA LEU A 37 -10.91 1.06 -1.43
C LEU A 37 -12.05 2.01 -1.03
N ALA A 38 -12.47 2.90 -1.94
CA ALA A 38 -13.62 3.77 -1.73
C ALA A 38 -14.91 2.98 -1.52
N ALA A 39 -15.13 1.91 -2.29
CA ALA A 39 -16.28 1.02 -2.12
C ALA A 39 -16.27 0.29 -0.76
N LEU A 40 -15.09 0.09 -0.15
CA LEU A 40 -14.93 -0.43 1.22
C LEU A 40 -15.03 0.66 2.30
N GLY A 41 -15.34 1.91 1.92
CA GLY A 41 -15.53 3.05 2.81
C GLY A 41 -14.29 3.88 3.11
N ALA A 42 -13.13 3.54 2.53
CA ALA A 42 -11.92 4.34 2.71
C ALA A 42 -12.00 5.68 1.97
N GLU A 43 -11.11 6.60 2.32
CA GLU A 43 -10.82 7.83 1.57
C GLU A 43 -9.48 7.65 0.84
N PRO A 44 -9.47 7.36 -0.47
CA PRO A 44 -8.22 7.12 -1.19
C PRO A 44 -7.33 8.36 -1.25
N VAL A 45 -6.05 8.19 -0.92
CA VAL A 45 -5.02 9.24 -1.02
C VAL A 45 -4.15 9.00 -2.25
N PHE A 46 -4.10 10.01 -3.12
CA PHE A 46 -3.23 10.01 -4.30
C PHE A 46 -1.84 10.53 -3.92
N PHE A 47 -0.81 9.75 -4.22
CA PHE A 47 0.58 10.13 -4.00
C PHE A 47 1.47 9.76 -5.21
N PRO A 48 2.55 10.52 -5.48
CA PRO A 48 3.38 10.32 -6.68
C PRO A 48 3.94 8.90 -6.86
N GLU A 49 4.48 8.28 -5.81
CA GLU A 49 5.14 6.96 -5.92
C GLU A 49 4.15 5.78 -5.97
N ARG A 50 2.83 6.02 -6.12
CA ARG A 50 1.79 4.95 -6.03
C ARG A 50 1.87 3.88 -7.13
N VAL A 51 2.48 4.22 -8.27
CA VAL A 51 2.68 3.33 -9.44
C VAL A 51 4.12 2.86 -9.62
N GLU A 52 5.01 3.24 -8.70
CA GLU A 52 6.44 2.94 -8.79
C GLU A 52 6.75 1.51 -8.34
N CYS A 53 7.83 0.94 -8.86
CA CYS A 53 8.27 -0.40 -8.47
C CYS A 53 8.87 -0.39 -7.05
N CYS A 54 8.45 -1.34 -6.20
CA CYS A 54 9.01 -1.48 -4.85
C CYS A 54 10.46 -2.01 -4.85
N GLY A 55 10.93 -2.59 -5.96
CA GLY A 55 12.28 -3.14 -6.10
C GLY A 55 12.46 -4.56 -5.55
N ALA A 56 11.38 -5.30 -5.23
CA ALA A 56 11.47 -6.62 -4.59
C ALA A 56 12.42 -7.61 -5.29
N TYR A 57 12.47 -7.62 -6.63
CA TYR A 57 13.39 -8.50 -7.38
C TYR A 57 14.88 -8.19 -7.18
N LEU A 58 15.21 -7.04 -6.60
CA LEU A 58 16.58 -6.62 -6.28
C LEU A 58 16.89 -6.70 -4.78
N THR A 59 15.98 -7.23 -3.96
CA THR A 59 16.08 -7.19 -2.50
C THR A 59 17.29 -7.95 -1.94
N VAL A 60 17.79 -8.94 -2.70
CA VAL A 60 19.00 -9.71 -2.37
C VAL A 60 20.25 -9.09 -3.00
N THR A 61 20.17 -8.67 -4.28
CA THR A 61 21.36 -8.26 -5.05
C THR A 61 21.72 -6.79 -4.86
N LYS A 62 20.74 -5.92 -4.59
CA LYS A 62 20.92 -4.47 -4.36
C LYS A 62 20.07 -3.99 -3.18
N PRO A 63 20.26 -4.55 -1.97
CA PRO A 63 19.43 -4.25 -0.81
C PRO A 63 19.38 -2.75 -0.48
N GLU A 64 20.43 -2.01 -0.79
CA GLU A 64 20.61 -0.62 -0.36
C GLU A 64 19.76 0.31 -1.24
N ALA A 65 19.77 0.05 -2.55
CA ALA A 65 18.90 0.70 -3.51
C ALA A 65 17.42 0.39 -3.18
N VAL A 66 17.13 -0.84 -2.75
CA VAL A 66 15.76 -1.23 -2.35
C VAL A 66 15.32 -0.48 -1.09
N ARG A 67 16.18 -0.35 -0.07
CA ARG A 67 15.85 0.42 1.14
C ARG A 67 15.55 1.89 0.83
N LEU A 68 16.33 2.51 -0.05
CA LEU A 68 16.07 3.88 -0.51
C LEU A 68 14.72 3.99 -1.24
N ARG A 69 14.42 3.03 -2.13
CA ARG A 69 13.15 2.99 -2.85
C ARG A 69 11.96 2.82 -1.91
N VAL A 70 12.02 1.88 -0.98
CA VAL A 70 10.98 1.65 0.05
C VAL A 70 10.77 2.91 0.90
N SER A 71 11.86 3.58 1.29
CA SER A 71 11.78 4.85 2.04
C SER A 71 11.07 5.95 1.22
N SER A 72 11.41 6.10 -0.07
CA SER A 72 10.78 7.07 -0.97
C SER A 72 9.27 6.86 -1.07
N ILE A 73 8.84 5.61 -1.29
CA ILE A 73 7.42 5.25 -1.42
C ILE A 73 6.65 5.57 -0.12
N LEU A 74 7.19 5.14 1.04
CA LEU A 74 6.54 5.36 2.32
C LEU A 74 6.49 6.85 2.70
N LEU A 75 7.54 7.60 2.39
CA LEU A 75 7.60 9.05 2.61
C LEU A 75 6.61 9.79 1.72
N SER A 76 6.54 9.44 0.43
CA SER A 76 5.60 10.03 -0.52
C SER A 76 4.15 9.85 -0.05
N ALA A 77 3.79 8.64 0.37
CA ALA A 77 2.45 8.35 0.88
C ALA A 77 2.16 9.08 2.21
N ALA A 78 3.10 9.05 3.17
CA ALA A 78 2.92 9.71 4.46
C ALA A 78 2.78 11.23 4.32
N GLN A 79 3.59 11.87 3.46
CA GLN A 79 3.50 13.31 3.18
C GLN A 79 2.20 13.69 2.47
N ALA A 80 1.63 12.79 1.66
CA ALA A 80 0.32 12.98 1.07
C ALA A 80 -0.84 12.77 2.07
N GLY A 81 -0.55 12.36 3.31
CA GLY A 81 -1.54 12.21 4.39
C GLY A 81 -2.19 10.83 4.46
N ALA A 82 -1.60 9.81 3.84
CA ALA A 82 -2.07 8.43 4.03
C ALA A 82 -1.81 7.96 5.47
N GLU A 83 -2.80 7.30 6.06
CA GLU A 83 -2.71 6.65 7.38
C GLU A 83 -2.30 5.18 7.27
N LEU A 84 -2.53 4.57 6.12
CA LEU A 84 -1.98 3.27 5.73
C LEU A 84 -1.87 3.15 4.21
N LEU A 85 -1.09 2.17 3.76
CA LEU A 85 -1.06 1.72 2.37
C LEU A 85 -1.80 0.40 2.23
N VAL A 86 -2.52 0.23 1.13
CA VAL A 86 -3.03 -1.07 0.68
C VAL A 86 -2.37 -1.44 -0.64
N THR A 87 -1.94 -2.69 -0.77
CA THR A 87 -1.41 -3.24 -2.02
C THR A 87 -1.93 -4.65 -2.30
N ALA A 88 -2.12 -4.99 -3.57
CA ALA A 88 -2.51 -6.34 -3.99
C ALA A 88 -1.31 -7.22 -4.40
N CYS A 89 -0.07 -6.71 -4.32
CA CYS A 89 1.12 -7.47 -4.67
C CYS A 89 1.82 -7.99 -3.38
N PRO A 90 1.94 -9.32 -3.18
CA PRO A 90 2.54 -9.87 -1.96
C PRO A 90 4.03 -9.52 -1.82
N LEU A 91 4.75 -9.40 -2.95
CA LEU A 91 6.14 -8.95 -2.93
C LEU A 91 6.25 -7.47 -2.54
N CYS A 92 5.32 -6.62 -2.99
CA CYS A 92 5.27 -5.23 -2.56
C CYS A 92 4.97 -5.13 -1.07
N HIS A 93 4.01 -5.92 -0.58
CA HIS A 93 3.68 -6.00 0.84
C HIS A 93 4.92 -6.34 1.67
N PHE A 94 5.55 -7.49 1.42
CA PHE A 94 6.78 -7.91 2.12
C PHE A 94 7.88 -6.85 2.04
N ASN A 95 8.13 -6.29 0.86
CA ASN A 95 9.27 -5.40 0.69
C ASN A 95 9.05 -4.05 1.38
N LEU A 96 7.82 -3.52 1.33
CA LEU A 96 7.44 -2.30 2.03
C LEU A 96 7.30 -2.51 3.55
N THR A 97 7.17 -3.73 4.07
CA THR A 97 7.19 -4.00 5.52
C THR A 97 8.60 -4.31 6.03
N GLU A 98 9.31 -5.23 5.38
CA GLU A 98 10.55 -5.82 5.90
C GLU A 98 11.83 -5.07 5.49
N ARG A 99 11.81 -4.31 4.39
CA ARG A 99 13.00 -3.60 3.88
C ARG A 99 13.00 -2.12 4.21
N ARG A 100 12.31 -1.72 5.28
CA ARG A 100 12.31 -0.34 5.77
C ARG A 100 13.68 0.01 6.36
N PRO A 101 14.36 1.07 5.90
CA PRO A 101 15.52 1.59 6.63
C PRO A 101 15.10 2.25 7.94
N LEU A 102 16.06 2.40 8.86
CA LEU A 102 15.87 3.20 10.07
C LEU A 102 15.47 4.63 9.71
N GLY A 103 14.50 5.19 10.43
CA GLY A 103 13.98 6.54 10.20
C GLY A 103 12.94 6.65 9.08
N ALA A 104 12.66 5.59 8.32
CA ALA A 104 11.54 5.59 7.39
C ALA A 104 10.18 5.76 8.12
N PRO A 105 9.17 6.37 7.48
CA PRO A 105 7.85 6.49 8.07
C PRO A 105 7.29 5.14 8.53
N LYS A 106 6.69 5.12 9.73
CA LYS A 106 6.02 3.94 10.30
C LYS A 106 4.61 3.75 9.73
N LEU A 107 4.41 4.07 8.45
CA LEU A 107 3.12 3.96 7.76
C LEU A 107 2.75 2.48 7.59
N PRO A 108 1.67 1.97 8.18
CA PRO A 108 1.29 0.57 8.04
C PRO A 108 1.01 0.21 6.59
N VAL A 109 1.38 -1.01 6.18
CA VAL A 109 1.12 -1.57 4.85
C VAL A 109 0.27 -2.81 5.06
N VAL A 110 -0.81 -2.91 4.30
CA VAL A 110 -1.84 -3.93 4.42
C VAL A 110 -2.02 -4.60 3.07
N TYR A 111 -2.15 -5.92 3.06
CA TYR A 111 -2.48 -6.64 1.85
C TYR A 111 -3.97 -6.48 1.49
N LEU A 112 -4.31 -6.36 0.21
CA LEU A 112 -5.70 -6.13 -0.22
C LEU A 112 -6.67 -7.20 0.33
N GLY A 113 -6.24 -8.46 0.40
CA GLY A 113 -7.06 -9.54 0.98
C GLY A 113 -7.37 -9.33 2.46
N GLU A 114 -6.45 -8.75 3.23
CA GLU A 114 -6.64 -8.41 4.63
C GLU A 114 -7.63 -7.25 4.81
N ALA A 115 -7.50 -6.22 3.97
CA ALA A 115 -8.43 -5.10 3.92
C ALA A 115 -9.86 -5.55 3.56
N LEU A 116 -10.00 -6.45 2.58
CA LEU A 116 -11.28 -7.06 2.20
C LEU A 116 -11.86 -7.90 3.33
N ALA A 117 -11.06 -8.77 3.95
CA ALA A 117 -11.52 -9.59 5.07
C ALA A 117 -12.08 -8.72 6.20
N TRP A 118 -11.39 -7.63 6.55
CA TRP A 118 -11.89 -6.72 7.57
C TRP A 118 -13.18 -6.01 7.16
N ALA A 119 -13.24 -5.47 5.94
CA ALA A 119 -14.44 -4.80 5.44
C ALA A 119 -15.65 -5.75 5.34
N LEU A 120 -15.43 -7.05 5.17
CA LEU A 120 -16.45 -8.10 5.13
C LEU A 120 -16.80 -8.67 6.52
N GLY A 121 -16.29 -8.10 7.61
CA GLY A 121 -16.65 -8.48 8.98
C GLY A 121 -15.93 -9.71 9.53
N VAL A 122 -14.81 -10.13 8.92
CA VAL A 122 -13.96 -11.19 9.48
C VAL A 122 -13.35 -10.70 10.80
N LYS A 123 -13.64 -11.41 11.89
CA LYS A 123 -13.30 -10.99 13.27
C LYS A 123 -11.80 -11.02 13.59
N SER A 124 -10.99 -11.73 12.81
CA SER A 124 -9.53 -11.72 12.96
C SER A 124 -8.95 -10.51 12.24
N MET A 125 -8.93 -9.37 12.93
CA MET A 125 -8.33 -8.13 12.45
C MET A 125 -6.83 -8.32 12.20
N PRO A 126 -6.30 -7.94 11.03
CA PRO A 126 -4.86 -7.85 10.80
C PRO A 126 -4.22 -6.83 11.76
N GLU A 127 -3.10 -7.18 12.41
CA GLU A 127 -2.43 -6.27 13.37
C GLU A 127 -2.10 -4.89 12.80
N ALA A 128 -1.73 -4.84 11.51
CA ALA A 128 -1.41 -3.59 10.82
C ALA A 128 -2.62 -2.63 10.79
N ILE A 129 -3.82 -3.16 10.59
CA ILE A 129 -5.07 -2.40 10.62
C ILE A 129 -5.42 -2.02 12.07
N ALA A 130 -5.29 -2.95 13.01
CA ALA A 130 -5.57 -2.72 14.43
C ALA A 130 -4.73 -1.55 15.00
N LYS A 131 -3.46 -1.43 14.58
CA LYS A 131 -2.57 -0.33 14.99
C LYS A 131 -3.07 1.04 14.52
N VAL A 132 -3.70 1.14 13.34
CA VAL A 132 -4.24 2.41 12.83
C VAL A 132 -5.55 2.76 13.54
N VAL A 133 -6.44 1.78 13.68
CA VAL A 133 -7.74 1.97 14.33
C VAL A 133 -7.59 2.29 15.82
N GLY A 134 -6.66 1.62 16.52
CA GLY A 134 -6.38 1.86 17.94
C GLY A 134 -5.73 3.21 18.25
N VAL A 135 -5.18 3.92 17.25
CA VAL A 135 -4.64 5.29 17.39
C VAL A 135 -5.75 6.35 17.23
N ARG A 136 -6.93 5.98 16.72
CA ARG A 136 -8.10 6.85 16.57
C ARG A 136 -9.05 6.80 17.77
N GLY A 137 -8.78 5.97 18.77
CA GLY A 137 -9.58 5.79 19.99
C GLY A 137 -9.15 6.69 21.14
#